data_AF-E4YP04-F1
#
_entry.id   AF-E4YP04-F1
#
_cell.length_a   1.000
_cell.length_b   1.000
_cell.length_c   1.000
_cell.angle_alpha   90.00
_cell.angle_beta   90.00
_cell.angle_gamma   90.00
#
_symmetry.space_group_name_H-M   'P 1'
#
loop_
_entity.id
_entity.type
_entity.pdbx_description
1 polymer ?
#
loop_
_entity_poly.entity_id
_entity_poly.type
_entity_poly.pdbx_seq_one_letter_code
_entity_poly.pdbx_strand_id
1 'polypeptide(L)'
;MRYLGYYTDAGAYYYYNTEPGMNYEKTFDYIRDYADDTNYPIRFAQYDSWFYPHGEGNGLLEWDFRTDNGYFPIDLPIGPPGSGVGPYSFPNDTRFWPDFFSNRRQWGLKTYEQDWMDVQINRMNATQQDLMIGRDNWRQM
;
A
#
# COMPACT_ATOMS: atom_id res chain seq x y z
N MET A 1 -24.26 -2.40 4.82
CA MET A 1 -22.90 -2.24 5.39
C MET A 1 -23.01 -2.17 6.91
N ARG A 2 -22.11 -2.80 7.67
CA ARG A 2 -22.14 -2.80 9.15
C ARG A 2 -21.01 -2.00 9.81
N TYR A 3 -20.02 -1.58 9.02
CA TYR A 3 -18.80 -0.93 9.50
C TYR A 3 -18.34 0.16 8.53
N LEU A 4 -17.55 1.09 9.04
CA LEU A 4 -16.91 2.18 8.32
C LEU A 4 -15.44 1.87 8.02
N GLY A 5 -14.99 2.39 6.89
CA GLY A 5 -13.60 2.44 6.49
C GLY A 5 -13.04 3.83 6.63
N TYR A 6 -11.80 3.94 7.09
CA TYR A 6 -11.07 5.20 7.11
C TYR A 6 -9.95 5.14 6.06
N TYR A 7 -9.92 6.08 5.12
CA TYR A 7 -8.94 6.14 4.05
C TYR A 7 -7.95 7.26 4.34
N THR A 8 -6.65 6.99 4.18
CA THR A 8 -5.57 7.96 4.46
C THR A 8 -4.93 8.53 3.21
N ASP A 9 -5.67 8.51 2.10
CA ASP A 9 -5.31 9.08 0.81
C ASP A 9 -5.34 10.62 0.79
N ALA A 10 -4.86 11.20 -0.31
CA ALA A 10 -4.73 12.62 -0.56
C ALA A 10 -5.98 13.42 -0.15
N GLY A 11 -5.79 14.27 0.85
CA GLY A 11 -6.84 15.11 1.43
C GLY A 11 -7.37 14.61 2.79
N ALA A 12 -7.01 13.41 3.22
CA ALA A 12 -7.24 12.95 4.59
C ALA A 12 -6.27 13.61 5.59
N TYR A 13 -6.69 13.75 6.84
CA TYR A 13 -5.86 14.36 7.88
C TYR A 13 -4.57 13.60 8.16
N TYR A 14 -4.58 12.26 8.10
CA TYR A 14 -3.40 11.41 8.29
C TYR A 14 -2.69 11.06 6.97
N TYR A 15 -2.94 11.80 5.88
CA TYR A 15 -2.11 11.74 4.69
C TYR A 15 -0.79 12.46 4.94
N TYR A 16 0.32 11.72 4.99
CA TYR A 16 1.65 12.25 5.33
C TYR A 16 1.72 13.00 6.68
N ASN A 17 0.89 12.62 7.64
CA ASN A 17 0.78 13.28 8.93
C ASN A 17 0.50 12.26 10.06
N THR A 18 1.08 12.48 11.23
CA THR A 18 0.94 11.64 12.43
C THR A 18 0.51 12.47 13.63
N GLU A 19 0.06 11.80 14.69
CA GLU A 19 -0.12 12.48 15.98
C GLU A 19 1.20 13.06 16.50
N PRO A 20 1.18 14.20 17.23
CA PRO A 20 2.40 14.82 17.73
C PRO A 20 3.28 13.87 18.55
N GLY A 21 4.53 13.68 18.11
CA GLY A 21 5.49 12.79 18.77
C GLY A 21 5.25 11.29 18.53
N MET A 22 4.32 10.93 17.64
CA MET A 22 4.02 9.55 17.27
C MET A 22 4.48 9.24 15.83
N ASN A 23 4.75 7.96 15.57
CA ASN A 23 4.82 7.42 14.22
C ASN A 23 3.43 6.91 13.79
N TYR A 24 3.31 6.36 12.58
CA TYR A 24 2.01 5.88 12.10
C TYR A 24 1.48 4.70 12.89
N GLU A 25 2.31 3.72 13.25
CA GLU A 25 1.84 2.60 14.07
C GLU A 25 1.16 3.10 15.35
N LYS A 26 1.84 3.95 16.13
CA LYS A 26 1.28 4.53 17.36
C LYS A 26 0.08 5.43 17.11
N THR A 27 0.08 6.16 15.99
CA THR A 27 -1.05 7.00 15.57
C THR A 27 -2.28 6.13 15.28
N PHE A 28 -2.12 5.02 14.57
CA PHE A 28 -3.22 4.11 14.26
C PHE A 28 -3.67 3.27 15.46
N ASP A 29 -2.76 2.93 16.37
CA ASP A 29 -3.13 2.39 17.68
C ASP A 29 -4.03 3.37 18.45
N TYR A 30 -3.60 4.64 18.53
CA TYR A 30 -4.39 5.70 19.16
C TYR A 30 -5.77 5.89 18.49
N ILE A 31 -5.84 5.93 17.16
CA ILE A 31 -7.10 6.07 16.42
C ILE A 31 -8.02 4.87 16.66
N ARG A 32 -7.48 3.64 16.66
CA ARG A 32 -8.24 2.43 16.95
C ARG A 32 -8.83 2.49 18.34
N ASP A 33 -8.00 2.76 19.34
CA ASP A 33 -8.41 2.80 20.74
C ASP A 33 -9.46 3.90 20.95
N TYR A 34 -9.28 5.08 20.34
CA TYR A 34 -10.28 6.14 20.35
C TYR A 34 -11.61 5.73 19.69
N ALA A 35 -11.55 5.04 18.54
CA ALA A 35 -12.76 4.56 17.86
C ALA A 35 -13.51 3.51 18.68
N ASP A 36 -12.79 2.60 19.35
CA ASP A 36 -13.40 1.60 20.22
C ASP A 36 -14.01 2.25 21.48
N ASP A 37 -13.30 3.18 22.14
CA ASP A 37 -13.78 3.89 23.33
C ASP A 37 -15.04 4.74 23.07
N THR A 38 -15.16 5.28 21.85
CA THR A 38 -16.30 6.11 21.42
C THR A 38 -17.42 5.32 20.75
N ASN A 39 -17.26 4.00 20.57
CA ASN A 39 -18.17 3.14 19.80
C ASN A 39 -18.36 3.59 18.34
N TYR A 40 -17.38 4.25 17.73
CA TYR A 40 -17.43 4.52 16.29
C TYR A 40 -17.23 3.21 15.51
N PRO A 41 -18.04 2.95 14.46
CA PRO A 41 -18.01 1.66 13.77
C PRO A 41 -16.86 1.55 12.75
N ILE A 42 -15.72 2.20 12.96
CA ILE A 42 -14.54 2.12 12.08
C ILE A 42 -13.87 0.76 12.33
N ARG A 43 -13.81 -0.10 11.29
CA ARG A 43 -13.22 -1.45 11.41
C ARG A 43 -12.12 -1.76 10.40
N PHE A 44 -11.83 -0.82 9.50
CA PHE A 44 -10.73 -0.93 8.57
C PHE A 44 -10.16 0.45 8.30
N ALA A 45 -8.83 0.51 8.22
CA ALA A 45 -8.11 1.66 7.70
C ALA A 45 -7.40 1.23 6.41
N GLN A 46 -7.47 2.07 5.39
CA GLN A 46 -6.59 1.99 4.24
C GLN A 46 -5.32 2.79 4.59
N TYR A 47 -4.18 2.14 4.42
CA TYR A 47 -2.88 2.81 4.44
C TYR A 47 -2.58 3.22 3.02
N ASP A 48 -2.15 4.47 2.85
CA ASP A 48 -1.93 5.08 1.54
C ASP A 48 -0.45 5.14 1.18
N SER A 49 -0.09 5.82 0.10
CA SER A 49 1.26 5.94 -0.46
C SER A 49 2.40 6.07 0.55
N TRP A 50 2.20 6.74 1.68
CA TRP A 50 3.20 6.93 2.73
C TRP A 50 3.83 5.65 3.33
N PHE A 51 3.25 4.44 3.19
CA PHE A 51 3.79 3.21 3.80
C PHE A 51 4.80 2.41 2.94
N TYR A 52 4.99 2.74 1.66
CA TYR A 52 5.90 2.00 0.75
C TYR A 52 7.01 2.88 0.11
N PRO A 53 8.12 2.30 -0.38
CA PRO A 53 9.18 3.05 -1.05
C PRO A 53 8.70 3.73 -2.34
N HIS A 54 9.10 4.99 -2.54
CA HIS A 54 8.69 5.78 -3.70
C HIS A 54 9.81 5.92 -4.73
N GLY A 55 9.43 5.80 -5.99
CA GLY A 55 10.29 6.01 -7.15
C GLY A 55 10.09 7.40 -7.75
N GLU A 56 10.37 7.53 -9.04
CA GLU A 56 10.18 8.81 -9.73
C GLU A 56 8.68 9.15 -9.83
N GLY A 57 8.34 10.42 -9.62
CA GLY A 57 6.95 10.90 -9.65
C GLY A 57 6.11 10.49 -8.43
N ASN A 58 6.74 10.05 -7.34
CA ASN A 58 6.07 9.48 -6.16
C ASN A 58 5.27 8.20 -6.48
N GLY A 59 5.62 7.48 -7.53
CA GLY A 59 5.05 6.16 -7.82
C GLY A 59 5.65 5.07 -6.92
N LEU A 60 4.97 3.93 -6.84
CA LEU A 60 5.47 2.73 -6.16
C LEU A 60 6.81 2.26 -6.76
N LEU A 61 7.83 2.10 -5.92
CA LEU A 61 9.14 1.56 -6.30
C LEU A 61 9.30 0.08 -5.96
N GLU A 62 8.89 -0.31 -4.75
CA GLU A 62 9.03 -1.69 -4.26
C GLU A 62 7.73 -2.12 -3.56
N TRP A 63 7.33 -3.37 -3.78
CA TRP A 63 6.13 -3.97 -3.18
C TRP A 63 6.38 -4.43 -1.75
N ASP A 64 7.00 -3.55 -0.97
CA ASP A 64 7.50 -3.77 0.37
C ASP A 64 7.28 -2.54 1.26
N PHE A 65 7.49 -2.71 2.56
CA PHE A 65 7.37 -1.61 3.51
C PHE A 65 8.56 -0.66 3.44
N ARG A 66 8.30 0.62 3.69
CA ARG A 66 9.37 1.55 4.04
C ARG A 66 9.99 1.14 5.36
N THR A 67 11.31 0.96 5.37
CA THR A 67 12.11 0.81 6.59
C THR A 67 12.77 2.12 7.00
N ASP A 68 12.75 3.13 6.13
CA ASP A 68 13.27 4.46 6.40
C ASP A 68 12.27 5.33 7.19
N ASN A 69 12.81 6.22 8.03
CA ASN A 69 12.09 7.29 8.73
C ASN A 69 11.11 6.89 9.86
N GLY A 70 11.12 5.64 10.34
CA GLY A 70 10.36 5.24 11.53
C GLY A 70 8.83 5.26 11.36
N TYR A 71 8.35 5.29 10.11
CA TYR A 71 6.92 5.33 9.75
C TYR A 71 6.19 4.07 10.25
N PHE A 72 6.83 2.91 10.18
CA PHE A 72 6.32 1.64 10.72
C PHE A 72 7.48 0.84 11.31
N PRO A 73 7.54 0.58 12.64
CA PRO A 73 8.58 -0.26 13.23
C PRO A 73 8.13 -1.72 13.37
N ILE A 74 7.11 -2.16 12.62
CA ILE A 74 6.66 -3.55 12.70
C ILE A 74 7.58 -4.45 11.86
N ASP A 75 8.10 -5.50 12.50
CA ASP A 75 8.61 -6.72 11.87
C ASP A 75 7.45 -7.49 11.19
N LEU A 76 6.77 -6.88 10.21
CA LEU A 76 5.86 -7.62 9.36
C LEU A 76 6.73 -8.52 8.47
N PRO A 77 6.37 -9.81 8.28
CA PRO A 77 7.17 -10.71 7.44
C PRO A 77 7.41 -10.08 6.06
N ILE A 78 8.61 -9.56 5.83
CA ILE A 78 8.99 -8.89 4.59
C ILE A 78 8.68 -9.86 3.44
N GLY A 79 7.92 -9.40 2.43
CA GLY A 79 7.68 -10.24 1.25
C GLY A 79 8.98 -10.46 0.48
N PRO A 80 9.05 -11.43 -0.43
CA PRO A 80 10.18 -11.49 -1.34
C PRO A 80 10.31 -10.12 -2.05
N PRO A 81 11.52 -9.52 -2.09
CA PRO A 81 11.74 -8.23 -2.72
C PRO A 81 11.15 -8.24 -4.14
N GLY A 82 10.17 -7.37 -4.40
CA GLY A 82 9.80 -7.04 -5.77
C GLY A 82 10.97 -6.26 -6.34
N SER A 83 11.65 -6.77 -7.35
CA SER A 83 13.08 -6.50 -7.63
C SER A 83 13.50 -5.04 -7.88
N GLY A 84 12.62 -4.03 -7.81
CA GLY A 84 12.98 -2.61 -7.68
C GLY A 84 13.96 -2.04 -8.71
N VAL A 85 14.25 -2.75 -9.81
CA VAL A 85 15.31 -2.38 -10.74
C VAL A 85 14.81 -1.25 -11.63
N GLY A 86 15.09 -0.01 -11.22
CA GLY A 86 14.78 1.21 -11.97
C GLY A 86 13.82 2.15 -11.25
N PRO A 87 13.49 3.32 -11.84
CA PRO A 87 12.72 4.37 -11.17
C PRO A 87 11.22 4.10 -11.02
N TYR A 88 10.72 2.98 -11.56
CA TYR A 88 9.30 2.61 -11.59
C TYR A 88 9.15 1.10 -11.38
N SER A 89 8.03 0.67 -10.80
CA SER A 89 7.68 -0.75 -10.68
C SER A 89 6.31 -1.08 -11.27
N PHE A 90 6.21 -2.26 -11.88
CA PHE A 90 4.96 -2.81 -12.37
C PHE A 90 4.99 -4.34 -12.23
N PRO A 91 3.97 -4.98 -11.61
CA PRO A 91 3.90 -6.43 -11.51
C PRO A 91 3.88 -7.07 -12.89
N ASN A 92 4.89 -7.89 -13.19
CA ASN A 92 5.00 -8.61 -14.46
C ASN A 92 5.32 -10.11 -14.31
N ASP A 93 5.06 -10.67 -13.13
CA ASP A 93 5.08 -12.12 -12.90
C ASP A 93 3.65 -12.59 -12.63
N THR A 94 3.26 -13.64 -13.34
CA THR A 94 2.00 -14.38 -13.21
C THR A 94 1.72 -14.86 -11.77
N ARG A 95 2.78 -15.11 -10.99
CA ARG A 95 2.68 -15.55 -9.58
C ARG A 95 2.71 -14.39 -8.59
N PHE A 96 2.99 -13.17 -9.05
CA PHE A 96 3.11 -12.00 -8.17
C PHE A 96 1.88 -11.83 -7.29
N TRP A 97 0.68 -11.77 -7.89
CA TRP A 97 -0.54 -11.51 -7.14
C TRP A 97 -0.96 -12.67 -6.23
N PRO A 98 -0.93 -13.94 -6.67
CA PRO A 98 -1.11 -15.08 -5.77
C PRO A 98 -0.18 -15.02 -4.56
N ASP A 99 1.12 -14.82 -4.77
CA ASP A 99 2.13 -14.81 -3.69
C ASP A 99 1.96 -13.58 -2.80
N PHE A 100 1.69 -12.41 -3.38
CA PHE A 100 1.43 -11.18 -2.66
C PHE A 100 0.20 -11.36 -1.76
N PHE A 101 -0.96 -11.71 -2.30
CA PHE A 101 -2.16 -11.82 -1.48
C PHE A 101 -2.12 -13.02 -0.51
N SER A 102 -1.49 -14.14 -0.85
CA SER A 102 -1.37 -15.28 0.08
C SER A 102 -0.53 -14.93 1.31
N ASN A 103 0.60 -14.23 1.11
CA ASN A 103 1.48 -13.84 2.19
C ASN A 103 0.85 -12.75 3.06
N ARG A 104 0.16 -11.78 2.45
CA ARG A 104 -0.42 -10.62 3.17
C ARG A 104 -1.77 -10.91 3.85
N ARG A 105 -2.45 -12.02 3.53
CA ARG A 105 -3.59 -12.49 4.33
C ARG A 105 -3.22 -12.74 5.80
N GLN A 106 -1.98 -13.16 6.06
CA GLN A 106 -1.48 -13.36 7.42
C GLN A 106 -1.41 -12.05 8.21
N TRP A 107 -1.35 -10.91 7.52
CA TRP A 107 -1.37 -9.57 8.13
C TRP A 107 -2.78 -9.05 8.38
N GLY A 108 -3.81 -9.79 7.97
CA GLY A 108 -5.20 -9.36 8.08
C GLY A 108 -5.67 -8.44 6.94
N LEU A 109 -4.91 -8.28 5.85
CA LEU A 109 -5.29 -7.48 4.68
C LEU A 109 -6.70 -7.85 4.19
N LYS A 110 -7.60 -6.86 4.14
CA LYS A 110 -8.99 -7.02 3.68
C LYS A 110 -9.28 -6.37 2.34
N THR A 111 -8.56 -5.30 2.03
CA THR A 111 -8.73 -4.48 0.83
C THR A 111 -7.36 -4.17 0.26
N TYR A 112 -7.26 -4.12 -1.06
CA TYR A 112 -6.09 -3.68 -1.79
C TYR A 112 -6.54 -2.59 -2.76
N GLU A 113 -5.77 -1.51 -2.82
CA GLU A 113 -5.98 -0.38 -3.70
C GLU A 113 -4.73 -0.19 -4.56
N GLN A 114 -4.94 0.05 -5.86
CA GLN A 114 -3.91 0.41 -6.80
C GLN A 114 -4.33 1.72 -7.45
N ASP A 115 -3.61 2.80 -7.13
CA ASP A 115 -3.88 4.13 -7.65
C ASP A 115 -2.63 4.75 -8.30
N TRP A 116 -2.79 5.85 -9.03
CA TRP A 116 -1.71 6.66 -9.62
C TRP A 116 -0.74 5.89 -10.52
N MET A 117 -1.28 5.03 -11.39
CA MET A 117 -0.49 4.26 -12.36
C MET A 117 -0.14 5.04 -13.65
N ASP A 118 -0.45 6.34 -13.73
CA ASP A 118 -0.26 7.14 -14.94
C ASP A 118 1.22 7.26 -15.31
N VAL A 119 2.12 7.42 -14.33
CA VAL A 119 3.57 7.51 -14.57
C VAL A 119 4.10 6.20 -15.15
N GLN A 120 3.71 5.06 -14.59
CA GLN A 120 4.08 3.74 -15.09
C GLN A 120 3.53 3.52 -16.50
N ILE A 121 2.27 3.88 -16.76
CA ILE A 121 1.65 3.80 -18.09
C ILE A 121 2.40 4.68 -19.10
N ASN A 122 2.74 5.91 -18.72
CA ASN A 122 3.33 6.90 -19.62
C ASN A 122 4.82 6.73 -19.83
N ARG A 123 5.55 6.06 -18.93
CA ARG A 123 7.03 6.06 -18.93
C ARG A 123 7.68 4.69 -18.94
N MET A 124 6.95 3.60 -18.68
CA MET A 124 7.51 2.25 -18.81
C MET A 124 7.34 1.73 -20.23
N ASN A 125 8.44 1.25 -20.81
CA ASN A 125 8.39 0.64 -22.14
C ASN A 125 7.41 -0.55 -22.20
N ALA A 126 7.29 -1.33 -21.12
CA ALA A 126 6.40 -2.48 -21.05
C ALA A 126 4.90 -2.10 -21.20
N THR A 127 4.46 -1.04 -20.54
CA THR A 127 3.06 -0.57 -20.58
C THR A 127 2.75 0.22 -21.86
N GLN A 128 3.76 0.86 -22.45
CA GLN A 128 3.63 1.52 -23.76
C GLN A 128 3.52 0.53 -24.92
N GLN A 129 4.17 -0.63 -24.81
CA GLN A 129 4.09 -1.69 -25.83
C GLN A 129 2.87 -2.58 -25.65
N ASP A 130 2.38 -2.74 -24.41
CA ASP A 130 1.21 -3.55 -24.09
C ASP A 130 0.35 -2.88 -23.02
N LEU A 131 -0.74 -2.25 -23.46
CA LEU A 131 -1.74 -1.64 -22.58
C LEU A 131 -2.54 -2.68 -21.77
N MET A 132 -2.49 -3.94 -22.15
CA MET A 132 -3.21 -5.03 -21.47
C MET A 132 -2.37 -5.75 -20.44
N ILE A 133 -1.07 -5.44 -20.32
CA ILE A 133 -0.14 -6.13 -19.40
C ILE A 133 -0.67 -6.19 -17.96
N GLY A 134 -1.29 -5.12 -17.45
CA GLY A 134 -1.92 -5.10 -16.13
C GLY A 134 -3.11 -6.04 -16.02
N ARG A 135 -4.00 -6.03 -17.01
CA ARG A 135 -5.16 -6.94 -17.09
C ARG A 135 -4.70 -8.39 -17.18
N ASP A 136 -3.73 -8.67 -18.02
CA ASP A 136 -3.26 -10.02 -18.31
C ASP A 136 -2.51 -10.60 -17.12
N ASN A 137 -1.74 -9.79 -16.38
CA ASN A 137 -1.16 -10.21 -15.11
C ASN A 137 -2.22 -10.42 -14.02
N TRP A 138 -3.27 -9.60 -13.97
CA TRP A 138 -4.36 -9.76 -13.01
C TRP A 138 -5.20 -11.03 -13.25
N ARG A 139 -5.48 -11.36 -14.52
CA ARG A 139 -6.33 -12.51 -14.92
C ARG A 139 -5.71 -13.88 -14.66
N GLN A 140 -4.44 -13.93 -14.25
CA GLN A 140 -3.71 -15.16 -13.96
C GLN A 140 -3.78 -15.57 -12.48
N MET A 141 -4.51 -14.81 -11.65
CA MET A 141 -4.90 -15.21 -10.29
C MET A 141 -5.84 -16.40 -10.22
#